data_AF-A0A1C4S140-F1
#
_entry.id   AF-A0A1C4S140-F1
#
_cell.length_a   1.000
_cell.length_b   1.000
_cell.length_c   1.000
_cell.angle_alpha   90.00
_cell.angle_beta   90.00
_cell.angle_gamma   90.00
#
_symmetry.space_group_name_H-M   'P 1'
#
loop_
_entity.id
_entity.type
_entity.pdbx_description
1 polymer ?
#
loop_
_entity_poly.entity_id
_entity_poly.type
_entity_poly.pdbx_seq_one_letter_code
_entity_poly.pdbx_strand_id
1 'polypeptide(L)'
;MITPLLPYAGSVTSVDLSRTVLRAVRRAVDDGVLRVAVPERVVVTVPGAGGWGDYATNVALQLARPAGQPPLRVAELLRPRLVGLDGIDDVVVTGPGFLNMRLRDSVSADLVADVLRHGSRYGFAPSGAPGGSDGSSQVLLCPGDVRSVVVTDVVARLLRAQGAVVRARCPDGAPGGAWTDALRVDAALFRDDVPAGKSGPEHPVRVRRCSGDPLVLGRDAGRWALLHPAPQDRVRLGGEHLVQRESNPLFRVRYAHARARAVLRGGSDLGLRPLPGDTGAADAELLALLADHPRVLRRAADTRAPDRLTRHLVAVADASLPLLADVLPRGDEKPSAAHRARLALAEAAGAVLAGGLSLLGIDAPDHL
;
A
#
# COMPACT_ATOMS: atom_id res chain seq x y z
N MET A 1 -28.65 -15.31 14.09
CA MET A 1 -27.62 -15.36 15.14
C MET A 1 -26.30 -15.05 14.45
N ILE A 2 -25.75 -13.87 14.73
CA ILE A 2 -24.65 -13.24 13.98
C ILE A 2 -23.34 -13.86 14.47
N THR A 3 -22.62 -14.55 13.59
CA THR A 3 -21.24 -14.98 13.85
C THR A 3 -20.34 -13.74 13.80
N PRO A 4 -19.56 -13.43 14.85
CA PRO A 4 -18.59 -12.35 14.75
C PRO A 4 -17.49 -12.78 13.77
N LEU A 5 -17.29 -11.98 12.72
CA LEU A 5 -16.11 -12.04 11.86
C LEU A 5 -14.90 -11.68 12.73
N LEU A 6 -14.02 -12.65 12.98
CA LEU A 6 -12.73 -12.40 13.61
C LEU A 6 -11.87 -11.54 12.67
N PRO A 7 -11.21 -10.45 13.14
CA PRO A 7 -10.54 -9.48 12.27
C PRO A 7 -9.18 -9.92 11.69
N TYR A 8 -8.71 -11.14 11.95
CA TYR A 8 -7.37 -11.59 11.55
C TYR A 8 -7.41 -13.01 11.00
N ALA A 9 -7.86 -13.16 9.76
CA ALA A 9 -7.58 -14.36 8.98
C ALA A 9 -6.18 -14.19 8.35
N GLY A 10 -5.14 -14.45 9.14
CA GLY A 10 -3.82 -14.75 8.57
C GLY A 10 -3.92 -16.00 7.68
N SER A 11 -3.00 -16.15 6.74
CA SER A 11 -2.93 -17.27 5.79
C SER A 11 -2.76 -18.66 6.43
N VAL A 12 -2.49 -18.73 7.74
CA VAL A 12 -2.21 -19.96 8.49
C VAL A 12 -3.34 -20.27 9.47
N THR A 13 -4.05 -21.38 9.26
CA THR A 13 -5.11 -21.83 10.18
C THR A 13 -4.54 -22.56 11.40
N SER A 14 -5.31 -22.68 12.48
CA SER A 14 -4.93 -23.51 13.65
C SER A 14 -4.68 -24.98 13.28
N VAL A 15 -5.34 -25.48 12.24
CA VAL A 15 -5.13 -26.82 11.68
C VAL A 15 -3.76 -26.91 10.99
N ASP A 16 -3.39 -25.91 10.20
CA ASP A 16 -2.09 -25.86 9.54
C ASP A 16 -0.95 -25.72 10.54
N LEU A 17 -1.13 -24.87 11.56
CA LEU A 17 -0.15 -24.73 12.65
C LEU A 17 -0.01 -26.04 13.45
N SER A 18 -1.10 -26.74 13.74
CA SER A 18 -1.07 -28.06 14.38
C SER A 18 -0.28 -29.09 13.55
N ARG A 19 -0.45 -29.07 12.21
CA ARG A 19 0.32 -29.92 11.29
C ARG A 19 1.80 -29.54 11.28
N THR A 20 2.13 -28.25 11.29
CA THR A 20 3.50 -27.74 11.34
C THR A 20 4.21 -28.19 12.62
N VAL A 21 3.55 -28.05 13.78
CA VAL A 21 4.11 -28.52 15.06
C VAL A 21 4.29 -30.04 15.05
N LEU A 22 3.31 -30.80 14.55
CA LEU A 22 3.43 -32.26 14.46
C LEU A 22 4.60 -32.69 13.54
N ARG A 23 4.83 -31.99 12.42
CA ARG A 23 6.00 -32.23 11.56
C ARG A 23 7.31 -31.93 12.28
N ALA A 24 7.37 -30.88 13.08
CA ALA A 24 8.56 -30.56 13.87
C ALA A 24 8.86 -31.64 14.93
N VAL A 25 7.81 -32.16 15.59
CA VAL A 25 7.93 -33.30 16.52
C VAL A 25 8.41 -34.56 15.81
N ARG A 26 7.84 -34.90 14.65
CA ARG A 26 8.29 -36.04 13.83
C ARG A 26 9.78 -35.94 13.52
N ARG A 27 10.22 -34.79 13.00
CA ARG A 27 11.65 -34.54 12.75
C ARG A 27 12.52 -34.68 14.00
N ALA A 28 12.04 -34.22 15.16
CA ALA A 28 12.80 -34.38 16.40
C ALA A 28 12.95 -35.86 16.82
N VAL A 29 11.96 -36.70 16.50
CA VAL A 29 12.04 -38.16 16.71
C VAL A 29 12.92 -38.83 15.68
N ASP A 30 12.75 -38.49 14.40
CA ASP A 30 13.53 -39.05 13.29
C ASP A 30 15.03 -38.74 13.44
N ASP A 31 15.37 -37.54 13.92
CA ASP A 31 16.74 -37.12 14.21
C ASP A 31 17.30 -37.72 15.52
N GLY A 32 16.51 -38.52 16.25
CA GLY A 32 16.91 -39.17 17.50
C GLY A 32 17.04 -38.25 18.72
N VAL A 33 16.67 -36.97 18.58
CA VAL A 33 16.70 -35.96 19.66
C VAL A 33 15.64 -36.24 20.72
N LEU A 34 14.46 -36.73 20.30
CA LEU A 34 13.41 -37.21 21.17
C LEU A 34 13.18 -38.71 20.94
N ARG A 35 13.27 -39.52 21.99
CA ARG A 35 13.05 -40.97 21.92
C ARG A 35 11.65 -41.31 22.40
N VAL A 36 10.64 -40.97 21.61
CA VAL A 36 9.22 -41.16 21.94
C VAL A 36 8.44 -41.61 20.71
N ALA A 37 7.30 -42.26 20.93
CA ALA A 37 6.33 -42.43 19.86
C ALA A 37 5.79 -41.06 19.42
N VAL A 38 5.68 -40.84 18.11
CA VAL A 38 5.09 -39.62 17.56
C VAL A 38 3.59 -39.61 17.88
N PRO A 39 3.05 -38.51 18.45
CA PRO A 39 1.62 -38.41 18.73
C PRO A 39 0.81 -38.35 17.42
N GLU A 40 -0.40 -38.92 17.41
CA GLU A 40 -1.25 -38.91 16.21
C GLU A 40 -1.68 -37.48 15.82
N ARG A 41 -1.88 -36.63 16.81
CA ARG A 41 -2.32 -35.24 16.66
C ARG A 41 -1.65 -34.34 17.68
N VAL A 42 -1.38 -33.11 17.25
CA VAL A 42 -1.03 -31.99 18.13
C VAL A 42 -2.17 -30.99 18.06
N VAL A 43 -2.49 -30.37 19.18
CA VAL A 43 -3.49 -29.30 19.25
C VAL A 43 -2.78 -28.00 19.58
N VAL A 44 -3.15 -26.96 18.85
CA VAL A 44 -2.80 -25.58 19.15
C VAL A 44 -4.07 -24.84 19.58
N THR A 45 -3.96 -24.01 20.61
CA THR A 45 -5.07 -23.23 21.14
C THR A 45 -4.66 -21.78 21.26
N VAL A 46 -5.63 -20.89 21.44
CA VAL A 46 -5.33 -19.51 21.87
C VAL A 46 -4.67 -19.57 23.25
N PRO A 47 -3.62 -18.78 23.52
CA PRO A 47 -3.02 -18.72 24.85
C PRO A 47 -4.05 -18.31 25.91
N GLY A 48 -3.87 -18.77 27.14
CA GLY A 48 -4.72 -18.36 28.27
C GLY A 48 -4.61 -16.86 28.58
N ALA A 49 -5.45 -16.35 29.48
CA ALA A 49 -5.40 -14.95 29.90
C ALA A 49 -3.98 -14.57 30.41
N GLY A 50 -3.36 -13.56 29.78
CA GLY A 50 -1.97 -13.16 30.04
C GLY A 50 -0.91 -13.96 29.28
N GLY A 51 -1.31 -14.84 28.35
CA GLY A 51 -0.42 -15.59 27.48
C GLY A 51 0.21 -14.72 26.38
N TRP A 52 1.38 -15.15 25.91
CA TRP A 52 2.16 -14.47 24.86
C TRP A 52 1.89 -15.12 23.49
N GLY A 53 1.95 -14.35 22.40
CA GLY A 53 1.80 -14.86 21.04
C GLY A 53 0.35 -15.13 20.61
N ASP A 54 0.19 -15.66 19.40
CA ASP A 54 -1.12 -15.89 18.75
C ASP A 54 -1.69 -17.28 19.10
N TYR A 55 -0.80 -18.28 19.25
CA TYR A 55 -1.16 -19.66 19.54
C TYR A 55 -0.21 -20.29 20.55
N ALA A 56 -0.70 -21.24 21.33
CA ALA A 56 0.08 -22.04 22.26
C ALA A 56 -0.19 -23.53 22.06
N THR A 57 0.80 -24.37 22.39
CA THR A 57 0.62 -25.83 22.47
C THR A 57 1.26 -26.40 23.73
N ASN A 58 0.61 -27.43 24.29
CA ASN A 58 1.08 -28.21 25.42
C ASN A 58 1.84 -29.49 25.00
N VAL A 59 2.21 -29.62 23.73
CA VAL A 59 2.82 -30.86 23.20
C VAL A 59 4.06 -31.29 23.99
N ALA A 60 4.88 -30.35 24.46
CA ALA A 60 6.07 -30.69 25.26
C ALA A 60 5.71 -31.33 26.61
N LEU A 61 4.59 -30.93 27.22
CA LEU A 61 4.06 -31.53 28.45
C LEU A 61 3.58 -32.97 28.22
N GLN A 62 2.96 -33.22 27.06
CA GLN A 62 2.49 -34.55 26.67
C GLN A 62 3.65 -35.51 26.39
N LEU A 63 4.73 -35.01 25.77
CA LEU A 63 5.90 -35.81 25.38
C LEU A 63 6.91 -36.01 26.51
N ALA A 64 6.87 -35.19 27.56
CA ALA A 64 7.81 -35.24 28.68
C ALA A 64 7.89 -36.61 29.38
N ARG A 65 6.75 -37.17 29.77
CA ARG A 65 6.68 -38.46 30.49
C ARG A 65 7.16 -39.63 29.61
N PRO A 66 6.69 -39.80 28.35
CA PRO A 66 7.23 -40.81 27.44
C PRO A 66 8.72 -40.63 27.15
N ALA A 67 9.24 -39.39 27.10
CA ALA A 67 10.65 -39.11 26.84
C ALA A 67 11.56 -39.33 28.06
N GLY A 68 11.00 -39.46 29.26
CA GLY A 68 11.77 -39.47 30.50
C GLY A 68 12.51 -38.15 30.77
N GLN A 69 11.98 -37.02 30.29
CA GLN A 69 12.62 -35.70 30.39
C GLN A 69 11.69 -34.66 31.02
N PRO A 70 12.22 -33.61 31.70
CA PRO A 70 11.41 -32.49 32.17
C PRO A 70 10.71 -31.79 30.99
N PRO A 71 9.44 -31.35 31.13
CA PRO A 71 8.72 -30.74 30.01
C PRO A 71 9.37 -29.47 29.48
N LEU A 72 9.99 -28.66 30.34
CA LEU A 72 10.77 -27.49 29.95
C LEU A 72 11.91 -27.89 28.99
N ARG A 73 12.61 -28.99 29.27
CA ARG A 73 13.69 -29.48 28.42
C ARG A 73 13.17 -29.93 27.05
N VAL A 74 12.03 -30.62 27.02
CA VAL A 74 11.39 -31.01 25.76
C VAL A 74 10.96 -29.78 24.95
N ALA A 75 10.42 -28.74 25.61
CA ALA A 75 10.06 -27.49 24.96
C ALA A 75 11.29 -26.77 24.38
N GLU A 76 12.41 -26.72 25.11
CA GLU A 76 13.67 -26.16 24.63
C GLU A 76 14.24 -26.90 23.42
N LEU A 77 14.07 -28.23 23.36
CA LEU A 77 14.50 -29.03 22.20
C LEU A 77 13.62 -28.80 20.97
N LEU A 78 12.32 -28.55 21.17
CA LEU A 78 11.38 -28.29 20.08
C LEU A 78 11.42 -26.83 19.60
N ARG A 79 11.69 -25.86 20.48
CA ARG A 79 11.72 -24.42 20.16
C ARG A 79 12.55 -24.09 18.90
N PRO A 80 13.85 -24.44 18.79
CA PRO A 80 14.67 -24.08 17.63
C PRO A 80 14.21 -24.78 16.34
N ARG A 81 13.41 -25.85 16.45
CA ARG A 81 12.84 -26.57 15.31
C ARG A 81 11.51 -25.98 14.84
N LEU A 82 10.91 -25.09 15.64
CA LEU A 82 9.64 -24.40 15.34
C LEU A 82 9.87 -22.96 14.88
N VAL A 83 10.84 -22.26 15.48
CA VAL A 83 11.21 -20.89 15.08
C VAL A 83 11.63 -20.88 13.61
N GLY A 84 11.04 -19.99 12.81
CA GLY A 84 11.37 -19.84 11.40
C GLY A 84 10.73 -20.86 10.45
N LEU A 85 9.96 -21.83 10.97
CA LEU A 85 9.09 -22.65 10.11
C LEU A 85 8.00 -21.80 9.46
N ASP A 86 7.44 -22.33 8.37
CA ASP A 86 6.43 -21.63 7.56
C ASP A 86 5.24 -21.19 8.42
N GLY A 87 5.01 -19.88 8.48
CA GLY A 87 3.98 -19.26 9.30
C GLY A 87 4.36 -18.89 10.74
N ILE A 88 5.51 -19.34 11.28
CA ILE A 88 5.94 -19.06 12.66
C ILE A 88 7.11 -18.07 12.66
N ASP A 89 6.89 -16.91 13.28
CA ASP A 89 7.89 -15.86 13.40
C ASP A 89 8.78 -16.06 14.63
N ASP A 90 8.18 -16.27 15.81
CA ASP A 90 8.91 -16.51 17.05
C ASP A 90 8.20 -17.51 17.95
N VAL A 91 8.95 -18.16 18.83
CA VAL A 91 8.46 -19.15 19.80
C VAL A 91 9.07 -18.87 21.16
N VAL A 92 8.22 -18.66 22.16
CA VAL A 92 8.60 -18.44 23.56
C VAL A 92 8.07 -19.58 24.42
N VAL A 93 8.95 -20.18 25.22
CA VAL A 93 8.59 -21.19 26.19
C VAL A 93 8.11 -20.50 27.47
N THR A 94 6.91 -20.81 27.95
CA THR A 94 6.37 -20.25 29.20
C THR A 94 5.94 -21.33 30.18
N GLY A 95 5.96 -20.96 31.47
CA GLY A 95 5.48 -21.80 32.56
C GLY A 95 6.16 -23.17 32.60
N PRO A 96 5.41 -24.27 32.79
CA PRO A 96 5.99 -25.62 32.92
C PRO A 96 6.51 -26.21 31.60
N GLY A 97 6.32 -25.55 30.45
CA GLY A 97 6.73 -26.08 29.13
C GLY A 97 5.72 -25.82 28.01
N PHE A 98 4.93 -24.74 28.06
CA PHE A 98 4.08 -24.35 26.93
C PHE A 98 4.91 -23.69 25.84
N LEU A 99 4.69 -24.08 24.59
CA LEU A 99 5.28 -23.45 23.42
C LEU A 99 4.30 -22.43 22.87
N ASN A 100 4.56 -21.15 23.10
CA ASN A 100 3.76 -20.04 22.61
C ASN A 100 4.40 -19.49 21.34
N MET A 101 3.60 -19.24 20.32
CA MET A 101 4.06 -18.97 18.96
C MET A 101 3.44 -17.66 18.48
N ARG A 102 4.28 -16.78 17.94
CA ARG A 102 3.88 -15.62 17.16
C ARG A 102 3.88 -16.00 15.69
N LEU A 103 2.79 -15.73 14.99
CA LEU A 103 2.71 -15.96 13.56
C LEU A 103 3.39 -14.84 12.79
N ARG A 104 3.87 -15.18 11.58
CA ARG A 104 4.38 -14.19 10.64
C ARG A 104 3.21 -13.44 10.01
N ASP A 105 3.20 -12.11 10.09
CA ASP A 105 2.23 -11.29 9.36
C ASP A 105 2.57 -11.26 7.85
N SER A 106 2.25 -12.36 7.17
CA SER A 106 2.50 -12.54 5.73
C SER A 106 1.64 -11.62 4.87
N VAL A 107 0.48 -11.19 5.36
CA VAL A 107 -0.44 -10.33 4.59
C VAL A 107 0.18 -8.96 4.35
N SER A 108 0.81 -8.38 5.38
CA SER A 108 1.52 -7.10 5.29
C SER A 108 2.74 -7.20 4.37
N ALA A 109 3.52 -8.29 4.49
CA ALA A 109 4.69 -8.51 3.65
C ALA A 109 4.32 -8.73 2.17
N ASP A 110 3.26 -9.48 1.88
CA ASP A 110 2.78 -9.76 0.52
C ASP A 110 2.24 -8.48 -0.14
N LEU A 111 1.50 -7.65 0.61
CA LEU A 111 1.04 -6.35 0.14
C LEU A 111 2.23 -5.47 -0.25
N VAL A 112 3.22 -5.31 0.63
CA VAL A 112 4.40 -4.50 0.34
C VAL A 112 5.14 -5.05 -0.87
N ALA A 113 5.33 -6.37 -0.95
CA ALA A 113 5.95 -7.01 -2.11
C ALA A 113 5.18 -6.75 -3.41
N ASP A 114 3.84 -6.72 -3.36
CA ASP A 114 3.00 -6.43 -4.52
C ASP A 114 3.09 -4.97 -4.97
N VAL A 115 3.11 -4.03 -4.01
CA VAL A 115 3.34 -2.61 -4.31
C VAL A 115 4.71 -2.42 -4.97
N LEU A 116 5.77 -3.01 -4.41
CA LEU A 116 7.12 -2.90 -4.96
C LEU A 116 7.24 -3.51 -6.36
N ARG A 117 6.58 -4.64 -6.60
CA ARG A 117 6.53 -5.30 -7.92
C ARG A 117 5.93 -4.39 -8.99
N HIS A 118 4.84 -3.68 -8.66
CA HIS A 118 4.14 -2.81 -9.60
C HIS A 118 4.68 -1.37 -9.62
N GLY A 119 5.41 -0.96 -8.58
CA GLY A 119 5.97 0.37 -8.43
C GLY A 119 4.91 1.47 -8.60
N SER A 120 5.19 2.45 -9.44
CA SER A 120 4.29 3.57 -9.74
C SER A 120 3.00 3.17 -10.47
N ARG A 121 2.87 1.91 -10.91
CA ARG A 121 1.68 1.36 -11.57
C ARG A 121 0.83 0.50 -10.63
N TYR A 122 1.16 0.44 -9.34
CA TYR A 122 0.36 -0.29 -8.36
C TYR A 122 -1.11 0.23 -8.35
N GLY A 123 -2.07 -0.69 -8.38
CA GLY A 123 -3.49 -0.39 -8.47
C GLY A 123 -4.03 -0.12 -9.88
N PHE A 124 -3.20 -0.22 -10.93
CA PHE A 124 -3.68 -0.19 -12.30
C PHE A 124 -4.39 -1.50 -12.63
N ALA A 125 -5.40 -1.45 -13.50
CA ALA A 125 -6.07 -2.67 -13.94
C ALA A 125 -5.08 -3.55 -14.73
N PRO A 126 -5.00 -4.87 -14.45
CA PRO A 126 -4.28 -5.77 -15.33
C PRO A 126 -4.91 -5.75 -16.72
N SER A 127 -4.09 -5.79 -17.78
CA SER A 127 -4.61 -6.04 -19.13
C SER A 127 -5.37 -7.37 -19.15
N GLY A 128 -6.58 -7.37 -19.70
CA GLY A 128 -7.45 -8.54 -19.80
C GLY A 128 -8.21 -8.91 -18.52
N ALA A 129 -8.15 -8.12 -17.45
CA ALA A 129 -8.84 -8.46 -16.20
C ALA A 129 -10.37 -8.39 -16.32
N PRO A 130 -11.12 -9.41 -15.86
CA PRO A 130 -12.58 -9.36 -15.83
C PRO A 130 -13.06 -8.23 -14.90
N GLY A 131 -13.88 -7.31 -15.43
CA GLY A 131 -14.32 -6.09 -14.73
C GLY A 131 -13.39 -4.87 -14.95
N GLY A 132 -12.26 -5.04 -15.62
CA GLY A 132 -11.51 -3.95 -16.23
C GLY A 132 -12.35 -3.32 -17.35
N SER A 133 -12.23 -2.01 -17.54
CA SER A 133 -12.84 -1.32 -18.68
C SER A 133 -12.04 -1.56 -19.97
N ASP A 134 -11.46 -2.76 -20.11
CA ASP A 134 -10.41 -3.09 -21.06
C ASP A 134 -10.95 -2.96 -22.48
N GLY A 135 -10.39 -2.01 -23.23
CA GLY A 135 -10.85 -1.68 -24.58
C GLY A 135 -12.18 -0.92 -24.68
N SER A 136 -12.86 -0.62 -23.56
CA SER A 136 -14.05 0.23 -23.60
C SER A 136 -13.65 1.64 -24.05
N SER A 137 -14.22 2.09 -25.16
CA SER A 137 -14.02 3.45 -25.64
C SER A 137 -14.92 4.40 -24.85
N GLN A 138 -14.40 5.52 -24.39
CA GLN A 138 -15.18 6.57 -23.71
C GLN A 138 -14.81 7.94 -24.25
N VAL A 139 -15.80 8.82 -24.35
CA VAL A 139 -15.61 10.22 -24.74
C VAL A 139 -15.97 11.11 -23.55
N LEU A 140 -15.03 11.95 -23.11
CA LEU A 140 -15.27 12.94 -22.06
C LEU A 140 -15.68 14.28 -22.69
N LEU A 141 -16.76 14.89 -22.21
CA LEU A 141 -17.20 16.21 -22.66
C LEU A 141 -16.79 17.28 -21.64
N CYS A 142 -15.97 18.24 -22.08
CA CYS A 142 -15.46 19.35 -21.27
C CYS A 142 -16.01 20.70 -21.76
N PRO A 143 -16.44 21.60 -20.86
CA PRO A 143 -16.78 22.99 -21.24
C PRO A 143 -15.61 23.87 -21.72
N GLY A 144 -14.37 23.39 -21.72
CA GLY A 144 -13.20 24.12 -22.23
C GLY A 144 -12.57 25.14 -21.28
N ASP A 145 -13.15 25.41 -20.10
CA ASP A 145 -12.49 26.23 -19.08
C ASP A 145 -11.30 25.51 -18.43
N VAL A 146 -10.36 26.29 -17.88
CA VAL A 146 -9.09 25.79 -17.31
C VAL A 146 -9.29 24.58 -16.39
N ARG A 147 -10.23 24.65 -15.44
CA ARG A 147 -10.43 23.58 -14.48
C ARG A 147 -11.05 22.35 -15.14
N SER A 148 -12.05 22.52 -16.00
CA SER A 148 -12.68 21.38 -16.67
C SER A 148 -11.71 20.63 -17.57
N VAL A 149 -10.81 21.33 -18.26
CA VAL A 149 -9.78 20.73 -19.10
C VAL A 149 -8.76 19.94 -18.27
N VAL A 150 -8.25 20.52 -17.18
CA VAL A 150 -7.29 19.84 -16.29
C VAL A 150 -7.92 18.62 -15.61
N VAL A 151 -9.15 18.75 -15.13
CA VAL A 151 -9.89 17.61 -14.56
C VAL A 151 -10.13 16.54 -15.61
N THR A 152 -10.46 16.92 -16.84
CA THR A 152 -10.68 15.97 -17.95
C THR A 152 -9.40 15.21 -18.31
N ASP A 153 -8.24 15.88 -18.36
CA ASP A 153 -6.93 15.24 -18.55
C ASP A 153 -6.65 14.20 -17.46
N VAL A 154 -6.87 14.54 -16.18
CA VAL A 154 -6.64 13.60 -15.07
C VAL A 154 -7.66 12.46 -15.05
N VAL A 155 -8.92 12.72 -15.32
CA VAL A 155 -9.95 11.68 -15.43
C VAL A 155 -9.62 10.72 -16.58
N ALA A 156 -9.12 11.22 -17.71
CA ALA A 156 -8.64 10.39 -18.80
C ALA A 156 -7.45 9.52 -18.38
N ARG A 157 -6.49 10.05 -17.62
CA ARG A 157 -5.36 9.27 -17.07
C ARG A 157 -5.85 8.16 -16.13
N LEU A 158 -6.79 8.47 -15.24
CA LEU A 158 -7.38 7.49 -14.32
C LEU A 158 -8.11 6.37 -15.08
N LEU A 159 -8.98 6.73 -16.02
CA LEU A 159 -9.71 5.76 -16.85
C LEU A 159 -8.76 4.90 -17.71
N ARG A 160 -7.70 5.49 -18.29
CA ARG A 160 -6.65 4.75 -19.01
C ARG A 160 -5.89 3.78 -18.10
N ALA A 161 -5.59 4.19 -16.86
CA ALA A 161 -5.00 3.29 -15.86
C ALA A 161 -5.93 2.13 -15.46
N GLN A 162 -7.24 2.27 -15.70
CA GLN A 162 -8.23 1.20 -15.53
C GLN A 162 -8.53 0.40 -16.82
N GLY A 163 -7.80 0.69 -17.91
CA GLY A 163 -7.89 -0.04 -19.20
C GLY A 163 -8.79 0.61 -20.26
N ALA A 164 -9.41 1.76 -19.98
CA ALA A 164 -10.27 2.42 -20.96
C ALA A 164 -9.48 3.15 -22.05
N VAL A 165 -10.02 3.17 -23.27
CA VAL A 165 -9.56 4.04 -24.34
C VAL A 165 -10.34 5.35 -24.26
N VAL A 166 -9.68 6.44 -23.88
CA VAL A 166 -10.34 7.71 -23.60
C VAL A 166 -9.93 8.79 -24.58
N ARG A 167 -10.94 9.50 -25.09
CA ARG A 167 -10.83 10.76 -25.83
C ARG A 167 -11.61 11.85 -25.09
N ALA A 168 -11.30 13.10 -25.35
CA ALA A 168 -12.09 14.23 -24.87
C ALA A 168 -12.48 15.16 -26.01
N ARG A 169 -13.63 15.82 -25.87
CA ARG A 169 -14.09 16.86 -26.78
C ARG A 169 -14.56 18.05 -25.96
N CYS A 170 -14.17 19.25 -26.37
CA CYS A 170 -14.73 20.47 -25.84
C CYS A 170 -15.64 21.10 -26.92
N PRO A 171 -16.98 21.10 -26.75
CA PRO A 171 -17.92 21.61 -27.76
C PRO A 171 -17.71 23.07 -28.14
N ASP A 172 -17.20 23.87 -27.20
CA ASP A 172 -16.94 25.30 -27.40
C ASP A 172 -15.58 25.60 -28.07
N GLY A 173 -14.89 24.56 -28.56
CA GLY A 173 -13.58 24.63 -29.19
C GLY A 173 -12.47 23.97 -28.37
N ALA A 174 -11.42 23.53 -29.05
CA ALA A 174 -10.27 22.89 -28.40
C ALA A 174 -9.62 23.84 -27.36
N PRO A 175 -9.14 23.31 -26.23
CA PRO A 175 -8.46 24.15 -25.23
C PRO A 175 -7.20 24.77 -25.82
N GLY A 176 -6.97 26.05 -25.54
CA GLY A 176 -5.81 26.79 -26.02
C GLY A 176 -5.42 27.96 -25.13
N GLY A 177 -4.22 28.49 -25.35
CA GLY A 177 -3.62 29.61 -24.62
C GLY A 177 -2.44 29.20 -23.74
N ALA A 178 -1.68 30.17 -23.23
CA ALA A 178 -0.42 29.91 -22.51
C ALA A 178 -0.53 28.97 -21.30
N TRP A 179 -1.72 28.87 -20.69
CA TRP A 179 -1.97 28.02 -19.53
C TRP A 179 -2.00 26.52 -19.87
N THR A 180 -2.32 26.12 -21.11
CA THR A 180 -2.34 24.70 -21.48
C THR A 180 -0.93 24.11 -21.43
N ASP A 181 0.06 24.89 -21.89
CA ASP A 181 1.47 24.53 -21.85
C ASP A 181 2.01 24.59 -20.43
N ALA A 182 1.67 25.66 -19.69
CA ALA A 182 2.09 25.85 -18.30
C ALA A 182 1.62 24.71 -17.38
N LEU A 183 0.39 24.21 -17.59
CA LEU A 183 -0.18 23.08 -16.84
C LEU A 183 0.06 21.72 -17.50
N ARG A 184 0.78 21.67 -18.64
CA ARG A 184 1.06 20.48 -19.46
C ARG A 184 -0.17 19.60 -19.70
N VAL A 185 -1.22 20.21 -20.22
CA VAL A 185 -2.41 19.48 -20.69
C VAL A 185 -2.02 18.62 -21.89
N ASP A 186 -2.46 17.35 -21.91
CA ASP A 186 -2.25 16.45 -23.04
C ASP A 186 -3.08 16.89 -24.25
N ALA A 187 -2.49 17.67 -25.15
CA ALA A 187 -3.16 18.14 -26.36
C ALA A 187 -3.68 16.98 -27.25
N ALA A 188 -3.04 15.81 -27.19
CA ALA A 188 -3.47 14.66 -27.97
C ALA A 188 -4.83 14.10 -27.51
N LEU A 189 -5.22 14.36 -26.25
CA LEU A 189 -6.53 13.95 -25.71
C LEU A 189 -7.70 14.67 -26.39
N PHE A 190 -7.49 15.89 -26.88
CA PHE A 190 -8.55 16.79 -27.39
C PHE A 190 -8.56 16.93 -28.92
N ARG A 191 -7.79 16.10 -29.65
CA ARG A 191 -7.79 16.13 -31.11
C ARG A 191 -9.10 15.55 -31.68
N ASP A 192 -9.63 16.21 -32.70
CA ASP A 192 -10.90 15.85 -33.36
C ASP A 192 -10.80 14.71 -34.39
N ASP A 193 -9.66 14.01 -34.46
CA ASP A 193 -9.43 12.90 -35.39
C ASP A 193 -10.32 11.69 -35.04
N VAL A 194 -11.57 11.69 -35.51
CA VAL A 194 -12.53 10.59 -35.36
C VAL A 194 -12.76 9.93 -36.71
N PRO A 195 -12.36 8.65 -36.90
CA PRO A 195 -12.94 7.82 -37.94
C PRO A 195 -14.44 7.67 -37.65
N ALA A 196 -15.29 8.10 -38.58
CA ALA A 196 -16.75 8.04 -38.44
C ALA A 196 -17.21 6.61 -38.03
N GLY A 197 -17.99 6.51 -36.94
CA GLY A 197 -18.71 5.28 -36.56
C GLY A 197 -18.19 4.46 -35.37
N LYS A 198 -17.18 4.91 -34.60
CA LYS A 198 -16.68 4.22 -33.39
C LYS A 198 -16.51 5.14 -32.16
N SER A 199 -17.54 5.89 -31.81
CA SER A 199 -17.54 6.68 -30.56
C SER A 199 -18.21 5.89 -29.45
N GLY A 200 -17.48 5.64 -28.35
CA GLY A 200 -18.07 5.08 -27.14
C GLY A 200 -18.94 6.09 -26.38
N PRO A 201 -19.58 5.69 -25.26
CA PRO A 201 -20.47 6.56 -24.50
C PRO A 201 -19.82 7.89 -24.09
N GLU A 202 -20.59 8.97 -24.27
CA GLU A 202 -20.21 10.33 -23.90
C GLU A 202 -20.50 10.60 -22.42
N HIS A 203 -19.54 11.21 -21.72
CA HIS A 203 -19.63 11.49 -20.30
C HIS A 203 -19.24 12.94 -20.00
N PRO A 204 -20.16 13.77 -19.50
CA PRO A 204 -19.85 15.15 -19.16
C PRO A 204 -18.98 15.25 -17.90
N VAL A 205 -17.90 16.02 -17.98
CA VAL A 205 -17.07 16.41 -16.84
C VAL A 205 -17.66 17.67 -16.24
N ARG A 206 -18.37 17.51 -15.11
CA ARG A 206 -19.07 18.61 -14.42
C ARG A 206 -18.21 19.13 -13.27
N VAL A 207 -17.59 20.29 -13.47
CA VAL A 207 -16.81 20.98 -12.44
C VAL A 207 -17.20 22.45 -12.35
N ARG A 208 -17.07 23.03 -11.17
CA ARG A 208 -17.26 24.46 -10.95
C ARG A 208 -16.03 25.21 -11.46
N ARG A 209 -16.23 26.22 -12.30
CA ARG A 209 -15.16 27.09 -12.82
C ARG A 209 -14.29 27.66 -11.69
N CYS A 210 -12.99 27.71 -11.92
CA CYS A 210 -12.04 28.40 -11.04
C CYS A 210 -12.02 29.91 -11.32
N SER A 211 -11.45 30.67 -10.39
CA SER A 211 -11.10 32.07 -10.58
C SER A 211 -9.65 32.33 -10.22
N GLY A 212 -9.02 33.32 -10.85
CA GLY A 212 -7.59 33.61 -10.69
C GLY A 212 -6.79 33.11 -11.89
N ASP A 213 -5.54 33.55 -11.98
CA ASP A 213 -4.64 33.19 -13.08
C ASP A 213 -3.87 31.91 -12.72
N PRO A 214 -4.01 30.81 -13.49
CA PRO A 214 -3.25 29.58 -13.26
C PRO A 214 -1.74 29.73 -13.50
N LEU A 215 -1.30 30.72 -14.27
CA LEU A 215 0.11 30.89 -14.65
C LEU A 215 1.00 31.24 -13.44
N VAL A 216 0.43 31.82 -12.39
CA VAL A 216 1.19 32.26 -11.21
C VAL A 216 1.66 31.11 -10.30
N LEU A 217 1.07 29.91 -10.43
CA LEU A 217 1.36 28.76 -9.56
C LEU A 217 2.36 27.77 -10.16
N GLY A 218 2.73 27.94 -11.43
CA GLY A 218 3.47 26.91 -12.16
C GLY A 218 2.68 25.60 -12.28
N ARG A 219 3.30 24.60 -12.91
CA ARG A 219 2.63 23.36 -13.32
C ARG A 219 2.00 22.61 -12.16
N ASP A 220 2.81 22.23 -11.17
CA ASP A 220 2.42 21.27 -10.14
C ASP A 220 1.41 21.87 -9.15
N ALA A 221 1.68 23.08 -8.66
CA ALA A 221 0.78 23.75 -7.72
C ALA A 221 -0.51 24.20 -8.41
N GLY A 222 -0.46 24.63 -9.68
CA GLY A 222 -1.65 24.92 -10.47
C GLY A 222 -2.55 23.68 -10.65
N ARG A 223 -1.97 22.53 -11.01
CA ARG A 223 -2.74 21.28 -11.13
C ARG A 223 -3.31 20.85 -9.79
N TRP A 224 -2.52 20.87 -8.71
CA TRP A 224 -3.02 20.52 -7.38
C TRP A 224 -4.19 21.41 -6.94
N ALA A 225 -4.08 22.73 -7.11
CA ALA A 225 -5.12 23.69 -6.74
C ALA A 225 -6.46 23.42 -7.44
N LEU A 226 -6.41 22.97 -8.70
CA LEU A 226 -7.60 22.66 -9.50
C LEU A 226 -8.23 21.29 -9.18
N LEU A 227 -7.39 20.33 -8.76
CA LEU A 227 -7.76 18.91 -8.59
C LEU A 227 -8.10 18.52 -7.15
N HIS A 228 -7.54 19.21 -6.15
CA HIS A 228 -7.72 18.85 -4.75
C HIS A 228 -9.12 19.13 -4.20
N PRO A 229 -9.74 20.29 -4.50
CA PRO A 229 -11.12 20.57 -4.09
C PRO A 229 -12.13 19.71 -4.86
N ALA A 230 -13.28 19.41 -4.25
CA ALA A 230 -14.30 18.59 -4.88
C ALA A 230 -14.84 19.28 -6.16
N PRO A 231 -15.37 18.51 -7.14
CA PRO A 231 -15.84 19.06 -8.42
C PRO A 231 -16.80 20.25 -8.30
N GLN A 232 -17.69 20.22 -7.31
CA GLN A 232 -18.69 21.26 -7.04
C GLN A 232 -18.16 22.50 -6.31
N ASP A 233 -16.98 22.41 -5.69
CA ASP A 233 -16.44 23.47 -4.86
C ASP A 233 -15.87 24.61 -5.71
N ARG A 234 -15.95 25.85 -5.21
CA ARG A 234 -15.31 27.00 -5.87
C ARG A 234 -13.82 26.97 -5.62
N VAL A 235 -13.02 27.15 -6.66
CA VAL A 235 -11.55 27.21 -6.58
C VAL A 235 -11.08 28.63 -6.83
N ARG A 236 -10.26 29.15 -5.92
CA ARG A 236 -9.48 30.37 -6.10
C ARG A 236 -8.02 29.99 -6.23
N LEU A 237 -7.37 30.44 -7.29
CA LEU A 237 -5.94 30.21 -7.50
C LEU A 237 -5.17 31.31 -6.78
N GLY A 238 -4.45 30.94 -5.73
CA GLY A 238 -3.65 31.86 -4.92
C GLY A 238 -2.30 31.25 -4.50
N GLY A 239 -1.40 32.13 -4.05
CA GLY A 239 -0.01 31.78 -3.71
C GLY A 239 0.14 30.81 -2.54
N GLU A 240 -0.92 30.49 -1.80
CA GLU A 240 -0.90 29.51 -0.71
C GLU A 240 -0.39 28.13 -1.16
N HIS A 241 -0.61 27.77 -2.42
CA HIS A 241 -0.18 26.49 -2.99
C HIS A 241 1.33 26.42 -3.27
N LEU A 242 2.03 27.57 -3.29
CA LEU A 242 3.48 27.65 -3.47
C LEU A 242 4.26 27.53 -2.15
N VAL A 243 3.58 27.70 -1.01
CA VAL A 243 4.25 27.77 0.29
C VAL A 243 4.71 26.37 0.72
N GLN A 244 6.01 26.22 0.97
CA GLN A 244 6.61 24.97 1.46
C GLN A 244 6.44 24.83 2.97
N ARG A 245 5.23 24.47 3.39
CA ARG A 245 4.89 24.27 4.81
C ARG A 245 3.99 23.06 5.00
N GLU A 246 3.97 22.54 6.22
CA GLU A 246 3.22 21.34 6.57
C GLU A 246 1.72 21.42 6.22
N SER A 247 1.11 22.59 6.40
CA SER A 247 -0.31 22.81 6.08
C SER A 247 -0.63 22.87 4.58
N ASN A 248 0.38 22.90 3.71
CA ASN A 248 0.17 22.78 2.27
C ASN A 248 0.17 21.29 1.87
N PRO A 249 -0.99 20.72 1.48
CA PRO A 249 -1.10 19.29 1.21
C PRO A 249 -0.27 18.84 0.00
N LEU A 250 -0.04 19.70 -1.01
CA LEU A 250 0.87 19.38 -2.12
C LEU A 250 2.30 19.20 -1.62
N PHE A 251 2.78 20.17 -0.84
CA PHE A 251 4.12 20.12 -0.27
C PHE A 251 4.27 18.88 0.60
N ARG A 252 3.29 18.60 1.46
CA ARG A 252 3.30 17.45 2.36
C ARG A 252 3.41 16.12 1.62
N VAL A 253 2.65 15.93 0.54
CA VAL A 253 2.72 14.74 -0.32
C VAL A 253 4.08 14.61 -1.01
N ARG A 254 4.59 15.69 -1.62
CA ARG A 254 5.91 15.68 -2.27
C ARG A 254 7.04 15.47 -1.27
N TYR A 255 6.91 16.02 -0.06
CA TYR A 255 7.89 15.90 1.01
C TYR A 255 7.95 14.47 1.54
N ALA A 256 6.81 13.83 1.78
CA ALA A 256 6.77 12.41 2.15
C ALA A 256 7.46 11.53 1.10
N HIS A 257 7.19 11.76 -0.19
CA HIS A 257 7.88 11.05 -1.28
C HIS A 257 9.40 11.31 -1.26
N ALA A 258 9.84 12.57 -1.28
CA ALA A 258 11.26 12.92 -1.26
C ALA A 258 11.98 12.37 -0.01
N ARG A 259 11.29 12.35 1.14
CA ARG A 259 11.79 11.77 2.40
C ARG A 259 11.92 10.25 2.30
N ALA A 260 10.96 9.55 1.71
CA ALA A 260 11.08 8.12 1.42
C ALA A 260 12.31 7.83 0.54
N ARG A 261 12.54 8.63 -0.51
CA ARG A 261 13.73 8.53 -1.36
C ARG A 261 15.02 8.80 -0.58
N ALA A 262 15.02 9.79 0.33
CA ALA A 262 16.17 10.09 1.18
C ALA A 262 16.49 8.94 2.15
N VAL A 263 15.47 8.33 2.76
CA VAL A 263 15.63 7.18 3.67
C VAL A 263 16.16 5.97 2.91
N LEU A 264 15.72 5.73 1.67
CA LEU A 264 16.27 4.66 0.82
C LEU A 264 17.75 4.85 0.50
N ARG A 265 18.16 6.09 0.18
CA ARG A 265 19.58 6.42 -0.02
C ARG A 265 20.39 6.17 1.25
N GLY A 266 19.92 6.70 2.40
CA GLY A 266 20.59 6.48 3.68
C GLY A 266 20.65 5.01 4.09
N GLY A 267 19.64 4.21 3.78
CA GLY A 267 19.66 2.76 3.96
C GLY A 267 20.74 2.09 3.12
N SER A 268 20.84 2.46 1.84
CA SER A 268 21.89 1.94 0.94
C SER A 268 23.29 2.28 1.44
N ASP A 269 23.51 3.50 1.94
CA ASP A 269 24.80 3.95 2.50
C ASP A 269 25.20 3.11 3.73
N LEU A 270 24.22 2.60 4.47
CA LEU A 270 24.40 1.69 5.62
C LEU A 270 24.44 0.20 5.22
N GLY A 271 24.42 -0.13 3.92
CA GLY A 271 24.37 -1.51 3.43
C GLY A 271 23.05 -2.24 3.71
N LEU A 272 21.99 -1.51 4.06
CA LEU A 272 20.63 -2.04 4.20
C LEU A 272 19.95 -2.09 2.83
N ARG A 273 19.25 -3.20 2.57
CA ARG A 273 18.37 -3.34 1.41
C ARG A 273 16.93 -3.52 1.86
N PRO A 274 15.96 -2.89 1.17
CA PRO A 274 14.53 -3.14 1.40
C PRO A 274 14.23 -4.63 1.29
N LEU A 275 13.52 -5.18 2.28
CA LEU A 275 13.03 -6.55 2.23
C LEU A 275 11.66 -6.60 2.91
N PRO A 276 10.56 -6.93 2.20
CA PRO A 276 9.23 -7.03 2.79
C PRO A 276 9.21 -7.99 3.98
N GLY A 277 8.50 -7.61 5.04
CA GLY A 277 8.42 -8.36 6.29
C GLY A 277 7.44 -7.71 7.27
N ASP A 278 7.39 -8.23 8.50
CA ASP A 278 6.59 -7.67 9.59
C ASP A 278 7.15 -6.29 10.02
N THR A 279 6.33 -5.25 9.90
CA THR A 279 6.65 -3.89 10.34
C THR A 279 6.06 -3.56 11.72
N GLY A 280 5.18 -4.42 12.25
CA GLY A 280 4.49 -4.26 13.52
C GLY A 280 3.20 -3.44 13.44
N ALA A 281 2.44 -3.42 14.54
CA ALA A 281 1.10 -2.83 14.60
C ALA A 281 1.06 -1.31 14.42
N ALA A 282 2.17 -0.59 14.67
CA ALA A 282 2.24 0.86 14.51
C ALA A 282 2.03 1.30 13.04
N ASP A 283 2.31 0.41 12.09
CA ASP A 283 2.25 0.69 10.66
C ASP A 283 0.93 0.23 10.01
N ALA A 284 -0.02 -0.26 10.81
CA ALA A 284 -1.28 -0.82 10.33
C ALA A 284 -2.13 0.17 9.52
N GLU A 285 -2.13 1.46 9.90
CA GLU A 285 -2.85 2.51 9.17
C GLU A 285 -2.27 2.70 7.76
N LEU A 286 -0.95 2.81 7.64
CA LEU A 286 -0.29 2.94 6.35
C LEU A 286 -0.55 1.72 5.47
N LEU A 287 -0.41 0.51 6.02
CA LEU A 287 -0.69 -0.74 5.32
C LEU A 287 -2.14 -0.78 4.81
N ALA A 288 -3.13 -0.37 5.63
CA ALA A 288 -4.52 -0.30 5.21
C ALA A 288 -4.75 0.70 4.06
N LEU A 289 -4.08 1.86 4.10
CA LEU A 289 -4.14 2.85 3.02
C LEU A 289 -3.52 2.31 1.73
N LEU A 290 -2.35 1.66 1.80
CA LEU A 290 -1.73 1.03 0.62
C LEU A 290 -2.61 -0.09 0.05
N ALA A 291 -3.29 -0.87 0.90
CA ALA A 291 -4.24 -1.89 0.45
C ALA A 291 -5.49 -1.28 -0.23
N ASP A 292 -5.96 -0.10 0.20
CA ASP A 292 -7.14 0.55 -0.38
C ASP A 292 -6.83 1.31 -1.68
N HIS A 293 -5.56 1.62 -1.97
CA HIS A 293 -5.15 2.41 -3.13
C HIS A 293 -5.76 1.95 -4.47
N PRO A 294 -5.77 0.64 -4.83
CA PRO A 294 -6.40 0.18 -6.08
C PRO A 294 -7.90 0.50 -6.15
N ARG A 295 -8.61 0.40 -5.01
CA ARG A 295 -10.04 0.73 -4.91
C ARG A 295 -10.27 2.23 -5.04
N VAL A 296 -9.39 3.06 -4.47
CA VAL A 296 -9.43 4.51 -4.62
C VAL A 296 -9.27 4.90 -6.09
N LEU A 297 -8.31 4.33 -6.81
CA LEU A 297 -8.11 4.60 -8.24
C LEU A 297 -9.35 4.24 -9.07
N ARG A 298 -9.91 3.04 -8.85
CA ARG A 298 -11.14 2.60 -9.51
C ARG A 298 -12.30 3.55 -9.24
N ARG A 299 -12.55 3.87 -7.97
CA ARG A 299 -13.63 4.78 -7.57
C ARG A 299 -13.44 6.20 -8.11
N ALA A 300 -12.21 6.71 -8.15
CA ALA A 300 -11.92 8.02 -8.71
C ALA A 300 -12.18 8.06 -10.22
N ALA A 301 -11.88 6.98 -10.94
CA ALA A 301 -12.18 6.83 -12.37
C ALA A 301 -13.70 6.74 -12.61
N ASP A 302 -14.39 5.84 -11.91
CA ASP A 302 -15.81 5.58 -12.09
C ASP A 302 -16.67 6.83 -11.81
N THR A 303 -16.34 7.57 -10.75
CA THR A 303 -17.06 8.79 -10.39
C THR A 303 -16.45 10.05 -11.00
N ARG A 304 -15.36 9.94 -11.77
CA ARG A 304 -14.67 11.06 -12.42
C ARG A 304 -14.29 12.17 -11.43
N ALA A 305 -13.82 11.75 -10.25
CA ALA A 305 -13.59 12.59 -9.08
C ALA A 305 -12.11 12.47 -8.64
N PRO A 306 -11.18 13.21 -9.29
CA PRO A 306 -9.75 13.11 -9.02
C PRO A 306 -9.35 13.62 -7.63
N ASP A 307 -10.19 14.45 -7.01
CA ASP A 307 -10.05 14.92 -5.64
C ASP A 307 -9.96 13.76 -4.63
N ARG A 308 -10.61 12.63 -4.92
CA ARG A 308 -10.48 11.40 -4.11
C ARG A 308 -9.05 10.88 -4.07
N LEU A 309 -8.36 10.86 -5.22
CA LEU A 309 -6.95 10.47 -5.28
C LEU A 309 -6.11 11.48 -4.50
N THR A 310 -6.32 12.78 -4.67
CA THR A 310 -5.53 13.79 -3.92
C THR A 310 -5.65 13.61 -2.40
N ARG A 311 -6.85 13.41 -1.86
CA ARG A 311 -7.07 13.20 -0.41
C ARG A 311 -6.45 11.90 0.07
N HIS A 312 -6.51 10.85 -0.75
CA HIS A 312 -5.85 9.59 -0.43
C HIS A 312 -4.33 9.72 -0.39
N LEU A 313 -3.72 10.48 -1.31
CA LEU A 313 -2.28 10.74 -1.26
C LEU A 313 -1.86 11.54 -0.03
N VAL A 314 -2.69 12.50 0.41
CA VAL A 314 -2.47 13.19 1.69
C VAL A 314 -2.51 12.19 2.85
N ALA A 315 -3.52 11.32 2.92
CA ALA A 315 -3.59 10.31 3.98
C ALA A 315 -2.38 9.35 3.98
N VAL A 316 -1.93 8.89 2.81
CA VAL A 316 -0.72 8.06 2.69
C VAL A 316 0.52 8.82 3.14
N ALA A 317 0.66 10.10 2.75
CA ALA A 317 1.77 10.94 3.18
C ALA A 317 1.78 11.09 4.71
N ASP A 318 0.63 11.42 5.30
CA ASP A 318 0.45 11.61 6.74
C ASP A 318 0.81 10.36 7.53
N ALA A 319 0.31 9.20 7.11
CA ALA A 319 0.59 7.92 7.75
C ALA A 319 2.05 7.46 7.55
N SER A 320 2.71 7.87 6.46
CA SER A 320 4.10 7.49 6.19
C SER A 320 5.13 8.32 6.96
N LEU A 321 4.84 9.58 7.25
CA LEU A 321 5.84 10.49 7.85
C LEU A 321 6.37 10.03 9.21
N PRO A 322 5.56 9.52 10.15
CA PRO A 322 6.04 8.96 11.41
C PRO A 322 7.00 7.78 11.19
N LEU A 323 6.61 6.82 10.32
CA LEU A 323 7.45 5.69 9.95
C LEU A 323 8.80 6.16 9.41
N LEU A 324 8.81 7.14 8.50
CA LEU A 324 10.01 7.66 7.83
C LEU A 324 11.04 8.29 8.78
N ALA A 325 10.66 8.65 9.99
CA ALA A 325 11.61 9.08 11.00
C ALA A 325 12.44 7.89 11.52
N ASP A 326 11.83 6.71 11.68
CA ASP A 326 12.35 5.59 12.49
C ASP A 326 12.77 4.37 11.63
N VAL A 327 12.93 4.54 10.32
CA VAL A 327 13.31 3.44 9.39
C VAL A 327 14.75 2.99 9.55
N LEU A 328 15.69 3.93 9.73
CA LEU A 328 17.12 3.64 9.75
C LEU A 328 17.62 3.44 11.19
N PRO A 329 18.62 2.56 11.43
CA PRO A 329 19.23 2.39 12.74
C PRO A 329 19.76 3.70 13.30
N ARG A 330 19.56 3.95 14.60
CA ARG A 330 20.02 5.16 15.30
C ARG A 330 21.09 4.84 16.34
N GLY A 331 22.12 5.69 16.40
CA GLY A 331 23.21 5.54 17.38
C GLY A 331 23.90 4.19 17.23
N ASP A 332 23.90 3.40 18.31
CA ASP A 332 24.53 2.08 18.37
C ASP A 332 23.61 0.93 17.92
N GLU A 333 22.40 1.22 17.43
CA GLU A 333 21.48 0.20 16.92
C GLU A 333 22.09 -0.56 15.75
N LYS A 334 22.00 -1.88 15.80
CA LYS A 334 22.45 -2.74 14.70
C LYS A 334 21.39 -2.83 13.61
N PRO A 335 21.78 -2.80 12.32
CA PRO A 335 20.93 -3.19 11.20
C PRO A 335 20.20 -4.50 11.49
N SER A 336 18.87 -4.54 11.28
CA SER A 336 18.03 -5.68 11.65
C SER A 336 16.96 -5.96 10.58
N ALA A 337 16.26 -7.09 10.71
CA ALA A 337 15.14 -7.44 9.82
C ALA A 337 14.02 -6.39 9.87
N ALA A 338 13.75 -5.82 11.05
CA ALA A 338 12.75 -4.76 11.22
C ALA A 338 13.12 -3.49 10.42
N HIS A 339 14.39 -3.08 10.43
CA HIS A 339 14.85 -1.96 9.61
C HIS A 339 14.64 -2.21 8.11
N ARG A 340 14.92 -3.44 7.64
CA ARG A 340 14.70 -3.82 6.23
C ARG A 340 13.22 -3.85 5.84
N ALA A 341 12.35 -4.32 6.73
CA ALA A 341 10.91 -4.34 6.55
C ALA A 341 10.33 -2.92 6.47
N ARG A 342 10.70 -2.04 7.41
CA ARG A 342 10.31 -0.62 7.38
C ARG A 342 10.84 0.11 6.16
N LEU A 343 12.05 -0.23 5.71
CA LEU A 343 12.64 0.33 4.49
C LEU A 343 11.85 -0.08 3.24
N ALA A 344 11.38 -1.34 3.18
CA ALA A 344 10.48 -1.81 2.11
C ALA A 344 9.11 -1.14 2.16
N LEU A 345 8.54 -0.94 3.34
CA LEU A 345 7.28 -0.22 3.50
C LEU A 345 7.41 1.26 3.11
N ALA A 346 8.53 1.91 3.46
CA ALA A 346 8.85 3.27 3.03
C ALA A 346 8.97 3.37 1.50
N GLU A 347 9.61 2.40 0.85
CA GLU A 347 9.70 2.32 -0.61
C GLU A 347 8.31 2.12 -1.25
N ALA A 348 7.49 1.24 -0.70
CA ALA A 348 6.12 1.01 -1.16
C ALA A 348 5.25 2.27 -1.04
N ALA A 349 5.31 2.98 0.09
CA ALA A 349 4.63 4.26 0.26
C ALA A 349 5.13 5.29 -0.77
N GLY A 350 6.45 5.39 -0.96
CA GLY A 350 7.06 6.26 -1.97
C GLY A 350 6.58 5.95 -3.39
N ALA A 351 6.41 4.68 -3.74
CA ALA A 351 5.91 4.23 -5.04
C ALA A 351 4.44 4.61 -5.27
N VAL A 352 3.58 4.44 -4.26
CA VAL A 352 2.17 4.87 -4.31
C VAL A 352 2.05 6.38 -4.45
N LEU A 353 2.84 7.15 -3.69
CA LEU A 353 2.87 8.61 -3.81
C LEU A 353 3.31 9.05 -5.22
N ALA A 354 4.37 8.44 -5.76
CA ALA A 354 4.86 8.74 -7.10
C ALA A 354 3.83 8.40 -8.19
N GLY A 355 3.21 7.22 -8.11
CA GLY A 355 2.18 6.77 -9.04
C GLY A 355 0.97 7.70 -9.05
N GLY A 356 0.48 8.06 -7.87
CA GLY A 356 -0.64 9.00 -7.72
C GLY A 356 -0.32 10.40 -8.25
N LEU A 357 0.85 10.97 -7.92
CA LEU A 357 1.27 12.27 -8.45
C LEU A 357 1.38 12.24 -9.98
N SER A 358 1.92 11.16 -10.55
CA SER A 358 2.01 10.96 -12.00
C SER A 358 0.63 10.93 -12.68
N LEU A 359 -0.36 10.24 -12.09
CA LEU A 359 -1.75 10.25 -12.56
C LEU A 359 -2.37 11.66 -12.51
N LEU A 360 -2.01 12.46 -11.52
CA LEU A 360 -2.41 13.87 -11.41
C LEU A 360 -1.65 14.79 -12.37
N GLY A 361 -0.59 14.31 -13.04
CA GLY A 361 0.30 15.10 -13.91
C GLY A 361 1.28 16.00 -13.15
N ILE A 362 1.56 15.64 -11.89
CA ILE A 362 2.41 16.39 -10.95
C ILE A 362 3.74 15.65 -10.78
N ASP A 363 4.85 16.39 -10.71
CA ASP A 363 6.15 15.78 -10.48
C ASP A 363 6.31 15.24 -9.05
N ALA A 364 6.92 14.06 -8.94
CA ALA A 364 7.35 13.44 -7.70
C ALA A 364 8.88 13.52 -7.62
N PRO A 365 9.45 14.55 -6.96
CA PRO A 365 10.89 14.80 -7.03
C PRO A 365 11.68 13.93 -6.05
N ASP A 366 12.89 13.52 -6.43
CA ASP A 366 13.80 12.75 -5.56
C ASP A 366 14.33 13.56 -4.34
N HIS A 367 14.20 14.88 -4.40
CA HIS A 367 14.61 15.87 -3.40
C HIS A 367 13.70 17.12 -3.49
N LEU A 368 13.49 17.80 -2.37
CA LEU A 368 12.72 19.07 -2.30
C LEU A 368 13.59 20.22 -1.81
#